data_AF-A0A3N0VF88-F1
#
_entry.id   AF-A0A3N0VF88-F1
#
_cell.length_a   1.000
_cell.length_b   1.000
_cell.length_c   1.000
_cell.angle_alpha   90.00
_cell.angle_beta   90.00
_cell.angle_gamma   90.00
#
_symmetry.space_group_name_H-M   'P 1'
#
loop_
_entity.id
_entity.type
_entity.pdbx_description
1 polymer ?
#
loop_
_entity_poly.entity_id
_entity_poly.type
_entity_poly.pdbx_seq_one_letter_code
_entity_poly.pdbx_strand_id
1 'polypeptide(L)'
;MTRLLPGALLAASLLSACASAPKSTAYFLPDQVRETERAFAQTMANRDFAAFTRFLAEDAIFFEGDSATRGKQRVAQAWKPYFEGPQAPFSWEPSVVEVAASGNLALSSGPVRDASGKTIARFNTIWRLEAPGEWRVVFDKGTEVCNCEPRISTQAVIPAEPLPGPVELPQAIEPEALPDPATAPLATPPSGN
;
A
#
# COMPACT_ATOMS: atom_id res chain seq x y z
N MET A 1 29.06 -12.97 71.19
CA MET A 1 28.55 -11.89 72.06
C MET A 1 28.56 -10.60 71.24
N THR A 2 27.37 -10.05 70.97
CA THR A 2 27.01 -8.61 70.88
C THR A 2 28.02 -7.65 70.19
N ARG A 3 27.68 -6.87 69.15
CA ARG A 3 26.55 -5.93 69.04
C ARG A 3 26.26 -5.55 67.57
N LEU A 4 24.97 -5.26 67.32
CA LEU A 4 24.46 -4.49 66.19
C LEU A 4 24.97 -3.04 66.23
N LEU A 5 25.13 -2.41 65.06
CA LEU A 5 24.66 -1.04 64.84
C LEU A 5 24.07 -0.88 63.42
N PRO A 6 22.94 -0.15 63.29
CA PRO A 6 22.19 0.07 62.06
C PRO A 6 22.62 1.39 61.39
N GLY A 7 22.35 1.52 60.09
CA GLY A 7 22.39 2.85 59.48
C GLY A 7 22.61 2.84 57.98
N ALA A 8 21.49 2.97 57.26
CA ALA A 8 21.31 3.74 56.03
C ALA A 8 22.36 3.60 54.91
N LEU A 9 21.91 3.14 53.74
CA LEU A 9 21.74 4.06 52.61
C LEU A 9 20.78 3.43 51.59
N LEU A 10 19.65 4.10 51.38
CA LEU A 10 18.86 3.97 50.15
C LEU A 10 19.75 4.43 48.99
N ALA A 11 19.98 3.56 48.02
CA ALA A 11 20.39 3.98 46.67
C ALA A 11 19.63 3.11 45.66
N ALA A 12 18.42 3.57 45.34
CA ALA A 12 17.65 3.11 44.21
C ALA A 12 18.48 3.31 42.94
N SER A 13 19.10 2.24 42.46
CA SER A 13 19.78 2.21 41.17
C SER A 13 18.71 2.10 40.09
N LEU A 14 18.20 3.27 39.69
CA LEU A 14 17.31 3.44 38.55
C LEU A 14 17.95 2.84 37.29
N LEU A 15 17.13 2.10 36.57
CA LEU A 15 17.42 1.43 35.33
C LEU A 15 18.02 2.41 34.31
N SER A 16 19.29 2.22 33.95
CA SER A 16 19.82 2.75 32.69
C SER A 16 19.88 1.60 31.69
N ALA A 17 18.71 1.09 31.31
CA ALA A 17 18.56 0.32 30.10
C ALA A 17 18.81 1.29 28.94
N CYS A 18 20.03 1.28 28.39
CA CYS A 18 20.28 1.80 27.06
C CYS A 18 19.51 0.94 26.06
N ALA A 19 18.20 1.18 25.96
CA ALA A 19 17.44 0.83 24.79
C ALA A 19 18.07 1.64 23.65
N SER A 20 19.00 1.02 22.93
CA SER A 20 19.26 1.44 21.57
C SER A 20 17.93 1.28 20.86
N ALA A 21 17.19 2.37 20.71
CA ALA A 21 16.07 2.40 19.79
C ALA A 21 16.60 1.81 18.48
N PRO A 22 15.91 0.82 17.87
CA PRO A 22 16.32 0.37 16.55
C PRO A 22 16.43 1.64 15.73
N LYS A 23 17.63 1.91 15.19
CA LYS A 23 17.81 2.98 14.22
C LYS A 23 16.68 2.75 13.23
N SER A 24 15.70 3.65 13.20
CA SER A 24 14.81 3.72 12.05
C SER A 24 15.79 3.87 10.91
N THR A 25 16.00 2.78 10.19
CA THR A 25 16.75 2.78 8.96
C THR A 25 15.89 3.67 8.09
N ALA A 26 16.19 4.96 8.11
CA ALA A 26 15.52 5.98 7.32
C ALA A 26 15.97 5.73 5.87
N TYR A 27 15.53 4.61 5.31
CA TYR A 27 15.54 4.38 3.90
C TYR A 27 14.65 5.46 3.30
N PHE A 28 15.18 6.16 2.31
CA PHE A 28 14.38 7.01 1.44
C PHE A 28 13.23 6.13 0.91
N LEU A 29 11.97 6.57 1.04
CA LEU A 29 10.80 5.74 0.70
C LEU A 29 10.91 5.13 -0.72
N PRO A 30 11.41 5.83 -1.75
CA PRO A 30 11.69 5.23 -3.04
C PRO A 30 12.69 4.06 -3.02
N ASP A 31 13.74 4.11 -2.20
CA ASP A 31 14.68 2.98 -2.07
C ASP A 31 14.02 1.79 -1.37
N GLN A 32 13.18 2.05 -0.38
CA GLN A 32 12.41 1.00 0.29
C GLN A 32 11.44 0.31 -0.67
N VAL A 33 10.72 1.06 -1.50
CA VAL A 33 9.82 0.51 -2.52
C VAL A 33 10.61 -0.24 -3.59
N ARG A 34 11.75 0.30 -4.03
CA ARG A 34 12.63 -0.37 -5.00
C ARG A 34 13.11 -1.72 -4.49
N GLU A 35 13.53 -1.79 -3.23
CA GLU A 35 14.00 -3.04 -2.64
C GLU A 35 12.83 -4.01 -2.39
N THR A 36 11.66 -3.50 -2.01
CA THR A 36 10.44 -4.31 -1.91
C THR A 36 10.09 -4.95 -3.25
N GLU A 37 10.12 -4.20 -4.34
CA GLU A 37 9.87 -4.71 -5.69
C GLU A 37 10.89 -5.77 -6.10
N ARG A 38 12.18 -5.57 -5.79
CA ARG A 38 13.20 -6.60 -6.04
C ARG A 38 12.95 -7.87 -5.23
N ALA A 39 12.57 -7.73 -3.96
CA ALA A 39 12.23 -8.86 -3.12
C ALA A 39 10.99 -9.60 -3.65
N PHE A 40 10.00 -8.87 -4.17
CA PHE A 40 8.82 -9.42 -4.84
C PHE A 40 9.21 -10.19 -6.10
N ALA A 41 10.02 -9.60 -6.98
CA ALA A 41 10.59 -10.27 -8.16
C ALA A 41 11.37 -11.53 -7.81
N GLN A 42 12.15 -11.49 -6.73
CA GLN A 42 12.93 -12.61 -6.26
C GLN A 42 12.05 -13.81 -5.85
N THR A 43 10.79 -13.58 -5.42
CA THR A 43 9.87 -14.69 -5.14
C THR A 43 9.61 -15.53 -6.38
N MET A 44 9.44 -14.90 -7.56
CA MET A 44 9.27 -15.62 -8.82
C MET A 44 10.55 -16.33 -9.24
N ALA A 45 11.69 -15.65 -9.13
CA ALA A 45 12.99 -16.23 -9.46
C ALA A 45 13.27 -17.48 -8.62
N ASN A 46 12.93 -17.44 -7.33
CA ASN A 46 13.11 -18.54 -6.38
C ASN A 46 11.99 -19.59 -6.42
N ARG A 47 10.94 -19.37 -7.22
CA ARG A 47 9.72 -20.22 -7.22
C ARG A 47 9.03 -20.28 -5.85
N ASP A 48 9.18 -19.25 -5.03
CA ASP A 48 8.61 -19.19 -3.69
C ASP A 48 7.21 -18.57 -3.70
N PHE A 49 6.21 -19.40 -4.00
CA PHE A 49 4.81 -19.00 -4.03
C PHE A 49 4.32 -18.50 -2.66
N ALA A 50 4.78 -19.09 -1.56
CA ALA A 50 4.35 -18.68 -0.23
C ALA A 50 4.84 -17.25 0.07
N ALA A 51 6.10 -16.93 -0.25
CA ALA A 51 6.62 -15.58 -0.14
C ALA A 51 5.89 -14.60 -1.06
N PHE A 52 5.59 -14.97 -2.31
CA PHE A 52 4.81 -14.14 -3.23
C PHE A 52 3.48 -13.69 -2.61
N THR A 53 2.72 -14.63 -2.03
CA THR A 53 1.42 -14.28 -1.42
C THR A 53 1.51 -13.31 -0.26
N ARG A 54 2.68 -13.17 0.39
CA ARG A 54 2.87 -12.20 1.48
C ARG A 54 2.94 -10.76 0.97
N PHE A 55 3.33 -10.53 -0.28
CA PHE A 55 3.34 -9.19 -0.87
C PHE A 55 1.95 -8.70 -1.27
N LEU A 56 0.95 -9.58 -1.37
CA LEU A 56 -0.39 -9.21 -1.79
C LEU A 56 -1.18 -8.58 -0.63
N ALA A 57 -1.74 -7.40 -0.87
CA ALA A 57 -2.77 -6.83 -0.03
C ALA A 57 -4.04 -7.69 -0.08
N GLU A 58 -4.88 -7.62 0.95
CA GLU A 58 -6.13 -8.41 1.00
C GLU A 58 -7.06 -8.08 -0.18
N ASP A 59 -7.12 -6.80 -0.55
CA ASP A 59 -7.90 -6.23 -1.65
C ASP A 59 -7.14 -6.14 -2.99
N ALA A 60 -6.02 -6.86 -3.15
CA ALA A 60 -5.18 -6.78 -4.34
C ALA A 60 -5.94 -7.04 -5.65
N ILE A 61 -5.62 -6.26 -6.69
CA ILE A 61 -6.23 -6.38 -8.02
C ILE A 61 -5.13 -6.54 -9.07
N PHE A 62 -5.11 -7.68 -9.77
CA PHE A 62 -4.15 -7.94 -10.83
C PHE A 62 -4.87 -7.99 -12.17
N PHE A 63 -4.26 -7.39 -13.19
CA PHE A 63 -4.81 -7.31 -14.54
C PHE A 63 -4.13 -8.30 -15.48
N GLU A 64 -4.95 -8.92 -16.33
CA GLU A 64 -4.52 -9.64 -17.52
C GLU A 64 -5.24 -9.00 -18.72
N GLY A 65 -4.50 -8.17 -19.46
CA GLY A 65 -5.10 -7.25 -20.44
C GLY A 65 -6.09 -6.29 -19.76
N ASP A 66 -7.36 -6.38 -20.14
CA ASP A 66 -8.45 -5.58 -19.58
C ASP A 66 -9.28 -6.32 -18.51
N SER A 67 -8.97 -7.59 -18.25
CA SER A 67 -9.62 -8.38 -17.21
C SER A 67 -8.92 -8.18 -15.87
N ALA A 68 -9.69 -8.02 -14.80
CA ALA A 68 -9.18 -7.77 -13.45
C ALA A 68 -9.59 -8.88 -12.47
N THR A 69 -8.59 -9.59 -11.93
CA THR A 69 -8.75 -10.53 -10.82
C THR A 69 -8.66 -9.77 -9.51
N ARG A 70 -9.62 -9.96 -8.60
CA ARG A 70 -9.75 -9.20 -7.36
C ARG A 70 -9.65 -10.07 -6.12
N GLY A 71 -8.96 -9.57 -5.12
CA GLY A 71 -8.76 -10.19 -3.82
C GLY A 71 -7.56 -11.13 -3.80
N LYS A 72 -6.81 -11.07 -2.70
CA LYS A 72 -5.56 -11.82 -2.47
C LYS A 72 -5.62 -13.28 -2.86
N GLN A 73 -6.65 -14.00 -2.39
CA GLN A 73 -6.77 -15.44 -2.63
C GLN A 73 -6.94 -15.77 -4.11
N ARG A 74 -7.77 -15.01 -4.84
CA ARG A 74 -8.00 -15.23 -6.27
C ARG A 74 -6.79 -14.86 -7.11
N VAL A 75 -6.12 -13.75 -6.77
CA VAL A 75 -4.85 -13.35 -7.39
C VAL A 75 -3.79 -14.44 -7.20
N ALA A 76 -3.61 -14.91 -5.96
CA ALA A 76 -2.67 -15.98 -5.65
C ALA A 76 -2.98 -17.27 -6.44
N GLN A 77 -4.24 -17.69 -6.50
CA GLN A 77 -4.64 -18.86 -7.27
C GLN A 77 -4.35 -18.70 -8.78
N ALA A 78 -4.68 -17.54 -9.36
CA ALA A 78 -4.42 -17.25 -10.77
C ALA A 78 -2.91 -17.24 -11.08
N TRP A 79 -2.07 -16.80 -10.13
CA TRP A 79 -0.61 -16.75 -10.32
C TRP A 79 0.12 -18.06 -10.01
N LYS A 80 -0.50 -18.99 -9.27
CA LYS A 80 0.13 -20.25 -8.87
C LYS A 80 0.79 -21.02 -10.02
N PRO A 81 0.19 -21.16 -11.22
CA PRO A 81 0.83 -21.88 -12.33
C PRO A 81 2.19 -21.27 -12.73
N TYR A 82 2.38 -19.96 -12.60
CA TYR A 82 3.66 -19.32 -12.90
C TYR A 82 4.76 -19.70 -11.93
N PHE A 83 4.46 -20.34 -10.79
CA PHE A 83 5.43 -20.83 -9.79
C PHE A 83 5.74 -22.33 -9.95
N GLU A 84 5.12 -23.01 -10.90
CA GLU A 84 5.33 -24.44 -11.13
C GLU A 84 6.48 -24.71 -12.10
N GLY A 85 7.15 -25.86 -11.96
CA GLY A 85 8.27 -26.24 -12.82
C GLY A 85 9.63 -25.64 -12.41
N PRO A 86 10.72 -26.08 -13.07
CA PRO A 86 12.09 -25.87 -12.60
C PRO A 86 12.65 -24.47 -12.89
N GLN A 87 12.03 -23.71 -13.80
CA GLN A 87 12.52 -22.40 -14.24
C GLN A 87 11.40 -21.37 -14.19
N ALA A 88 11.76 -20.13 -13.88
CA ALA A 88 10.82 -19.01 -13.97
C ALA A 88 10.49 -18.71 -15.44
N PRO A 89 9.20 -18.53 -15.79
CA PRO A 89 8.81 -18.24 -17.17
C PRO A 89 9.24 -16.84 -17.62
N PHE A 90 9.47 -15.93 -16.67
CA PHE A 90 9.92 -14.57 -16.90
C PHE A 90 10.59 -14.01 -15.64
N SER A 91 11.21 -12.84 -15.79
CA SER A 91 11.80 -12.05 -14.71
C SER A 91 11.43 -10.57 -14.85
N TRP A 92 11.48 -9.81 -13.76
CA TRP A 92 11.28 -8.37 -13.80
C TRP A 92 12.19 -7.66 -12.79
N GLU A 93 12.44 -6.37 -13.03
CA GLU A 93 13.28 -5.53 -12.17
C GLU A 93 12.82 -4.06 -12.24
N PRO A 94 12.76 -3.31 -11.11
CA PRO A 94 12.31 -1.92 -11.13
C PRO A 94 13.33 -0.99 -11.79
N SER A 95 12.89 -0.27 -12.82
CA SER A 95 13.63 0.86 -13.39
C SER A 95 13.09 2.22 -12.94
N VAL A 96 11.79 2.30 -12.66
CA VAL A 96 11.06 3.50 -12.20
C VAL A 96 10.48 3.22 -10.82
N VAL A 97 10.61 4.17 -9.90
CA VAL A 97 9.94 4.16 -8.59
C VAL A 97 9.55 5.58 -8.23
N GLU A 98 8.28 5.79 -7.89
CA GLU A 98 7.73 7.05 -7.44
C GLU A 98 6.90 6.84 -6.17
N VAL A 99 7.01 7.75 -5.21
CA VAL A 99 6.23 7.69 -3.97
C VAL A 99 5.35 8.92 -3.89
N ALA A 100 4.06 8.71 -3.67
CA ALA A 100 3.10 9.80 -3.50
C ALA A 100 3.49 10.67 -2.29
N ALA A 101 3.11 11.94 -2.32
CA ALA A 101 3.39 12.88 -1.21
C ALA A 101 2.80 12.42 0.14
N SER A 102 1.78 11.55 0.14
CA SER A 102 1.22 10.93 1.34
C SER A 102 2.20 9.98 2.04
N GLY A 103 3.26 9.52 1.36
CA GLY A 103 4.29 8.64 1.89
C GLY A 103 3.88 7.17 2.09
N ASN A 104 2.61 6.83 1.82
CA ASN A 104 2.04 5.49 2.04
C ASN A 104 1.52 4.83 0.76
N LEU A 105 1.68 5.47 -0.39
CA LEU A 105 1.34 4.94 -1.71
C LEU A 105 2.51 5.14 -2.66
N ALA A 106 2.82 4.14 -3.48
CA ALA A 106 3.93 4.21 -4.41
C ALA A 106 3.63 3.46 -5.71
N LEU A 107 4.35 3.81 -6.77
CA LEU A 107 4.37 3.12 -8.05
C LEU A 107 5.79 2.62 -8.31
N SER A 108 5.90 1.39 -8.79
CA SER A 108 7.10 0.85 -9.43
C SER A 108 6.77 0.37 -10.84
N SER A 109 7.74 0.46 -11.74
CA SER A 109 7.63 -0.06 -13.11
C SER A 109 8.99 -0.45 -13.66
N GLY A 110 9.00 -1.39 -14.60
CA GLY A 110 10.23 -1.88 -15.20
C GLY A 110 9.99 -2.88 -16.31
N PRO A 111 11.05 -3.33 -16.99
CA PRO A 111 10.96 -4.36 -18.01
C PRO A 111 10.60 -5.72 -17.39
N VAL A 112 9.79 -6.48 -18.10
CA VAL A 112 9.61 -7.92 -17.92
C VAL A 112 10.37 -8.63 -19.04
N ARG A 113 11.23 -9.58 -18.69
CA ARG A 113 12.12 -10.28 -19.62
C ARG A 113 11.82 -11.77 -19.66
N ASP A 114 11.93 -12.36 -20.85
CA ASP A 114 11.91 -13.81 -21.03
C ASP A 114 13.25 -14.46 -20.62
N ALA A 115 13.35 -15.79 -20.72
CA ALA A 115 14.55 -16.55 -20.38
C ALA A 115 15.79 -16.21 -21.23
N SER A 116 15.61 -15.59 -22.40
CA SER A 116 16.72 -15.09 -23.24
C SER A 116 17.21 -13.70 -22.84
N GLY A 117 16.51 -13.03 -21.91
CA GLY A 117 16.77 -11.66 -21.48
C GLY A 117 16.08 -10.60 -22.34
N LYS A 118 15.31 -11.01 -23.36
CA LYS A 118 14.54 -10.10 -24.22
C LYS A 118 13.38 -9.51 -23.43
N THR A 119 13.21 -8.18 -23.49
CA THR A 119 12.04 -7.51 -22.91
C THR A 119 10.79 -7.88 -23.70
N ILE A 120 9.80 -8.46 -23.02
CA ILE A 120 8.54 -8.94 -23.60
C ILE A 120 7.32 -8.16 -23.10
N ALA A 121 7.44 -7.46 -21.97
CA ALA A 121 6.42 -6.58 -21.43
C ALA A 121 7.05 -5.52 -20.51
N ARG A 122 6.23 -4.64 -19.95
CA ARG A 122 6.55 -3.83 -18.77
C ARG A 122 5.55 -4.12 -17.67
N PHE A 123 5.99 -4.10 -16.41
CA PHE A 123 5.09 -4.20 -15.27
C PHE A 123 4.78 -2.82 -14.70
N ASN A 124 3.67 -2.70 -13.98
CA ASN A 124 3.28 -1.51 -13.23
C ASN A 124 2.63 -1.98 -11.94
N THR A 125 3.29 -1.74 -10.82
CA THR A 125 2.83 -2.19 -9.51
C THR A 125 2.54 -0.97 -8.64
N ILE A 126 1.34 -0.92 -8.06
CA ILE A 126 0.97 0.08 -7.05
C ILE A 126 1.08 -0.56 -5.69
N TRP A 127 1.83 0.10 -4.82
CA TRP A 127 2.15 -0.34 -3.48
C TRP A 127 1.44 0.52 -2.44
N ARG A 128 0.93 -0.10 -1.39
CA ARG A 128 0.42 0.56 -0.18
C ARG A 128 1.24 0.14 1.02
N LEU A 129 1.63 1.11 1.86
CA LEU A 129 2.32 0.86 3.12
C LEU A 129 1.28 0.52 4.19
N GLU A 130 1.22 -0.75 4.61
CA GLU A 130 0.23 -1.22 5.59
C GLU A 130 0.76 -1.20 7.04
N ALA A 131 2.08 -1.29 7.19
CA ALA A 131 2.81 -1.10 8.45
C ALA A 131 4.24 -0.60 8.14
N PRO A 132 5.05 -0.15 9.12
CA PRO A 132 6.40 0.35 8.86
C PRO A 132 7.27 -0.63 8.04
N GLY A 133 7.57 -0.25 6.80
CA GLY A 133 8.29 -1.06 5.81
C GLY A 133 7.54 -2.26 5.24
N GLU A 134 6.26 -2.41 5.57
CA GLU A 134 5.39 -3.45 5.05
C GLU A 134 4.58 -2.92 3.86
N TRP A 135 5.22 -2.91 2.70
CA TRP A 135 4.57 -2.57 1.44
C TRP A 135 3.82 -3.78 0.88
N ARG A 136 2.61 -3.54 0.39
CA ARG A 136 1.72 -4.53 -0.21
C ARG A 136 1.23 -4.08 -1.58
N VAL A 137 1.17 -5.01 -2.52
CA VAL A 137 0.64 -4.77 -3.85
C VAL A 137 -0.87 -4.61 -3.77
N VAL A 138 -1.38 -3.46 -4.21
CA VAL A 138 -2.82 -3.19 -4.32
C VAL A 138 -3.30 -3.28 -5.77
N PHE A 139 -2.46 -2.88 -6.72
CA PHE A 139 -2.70 -3.07 -8.16
C PHE A 139 -1.44 -3.57 -8.86
N ASP A 140 -1.61 -4.48 -9.81
CA ASP A 140 -0.55 -4.85 -10.74
C ASP A 140 -1.08 -5.00 -12.17
N LYS A 141 -0.41 -4.38 -13.14
CA LYS A 141 -0.76 -4.49 -14.56
C LYS A 141 0.47 -4.58 -15.45
N GLY A 142 0.54 -5.67 -16.21
CA GLY A 142 1.43 -5.78 -17.36
C GLY A 142 0.96 -4.91 -18.53
N THR A 143 1.91 -4.28 -19.22
CA THR A 143 1.68 -3.61 -20.50
C THR A 143 2.61 -4.17 -21.56
N GLU A 144 2.09 -4.30 -22.78
CA GLU A 144 2.88 -4.78 -23.92
C GLU A 144 4.04 -3.82 -24.22
N VAL A 145 5.14 -4.36 -24.75
CA VAL A 145 6.18 -3.51 -25.33
C VAL A 145 5.61 -2.90 -26.61
N CYS A 146 5.39 -1.59 -26.62
CA CYS A 146 5.01 -0.88 -27.84
C CYS A 146 6.16 -1.04 -28.85
N ASN A 147 5.94 -1.74 -29.95
CA ASN A 147 6.81 -1.68 -31.14
C ASN A 147 6.56 -0.40 -31.95
N CYS A 148 6.05 0.63 -31.29
CA CYS A 148 5.65 1.89 -31.88
C CYS A 148 6.90 2.75 -31.97
N GLU A 149 7.18 3.31 -33.14
CA GLU A 149 8.21 4.34 -33.25
C GLU A 149 8.00 5.39 -32.15
N PRO A 150 9.07 5.86 -31.50
CA PRO A 150 8.93 6.84 -30.43
C PRO A 150 8.27 8.08 -31.00
N ARG A 151 6.98 8.27 -30.68
CA ARG A 151 6.34 9.57 -30.85
C ARG A 151 7.05 10.46 -29.86
N ILE A 152 7.94 11.31 -30.36
CA ILE A 152 8.45 12.45 -29.60
C ILE A 152 7.21 13.27 -29.24
N SER A 153 6.67 13.02 -28.06
CA SER A 153 5.65 13.87 -27.48
C SER A 153 6.39 15.05 -26.90
N THR A 154 6.51 16.11 -27.68
CA THR A 154 6.95 17.44 -27.21
C THR A 154 5.86 18.11 -26.36
N GLN A 155 4.97 17.34 -25.73
CA GLN A 155 4.04 17.91 -24.77
C GLN A 155 4.83 18.29 -23.53
N ALA A 156 4.99 19.61 -23.39
CA ALA A 156 5.43 20.28 -22.20
C ALA A 156 4.88 19.59 -20.97
N VAL A 157 5.75 19.39 -19.97
CA VAL A 157 5.34 19.15 -18.59
C VAL A 157 4.35 20.27 -18.26
N ILE A 158 3.04 19.97 -18.28
CA ILE A 158 2.05 20.86 -17.69
C ILE A 158 2.43 20.86 -16.21
N PRO A 159 2.81 22.01 -15.61
CA PRO A 159 3.03 22.06 -14.18
C PRO A 159 1.78 21.51 -13.52
N ALA A 160 1.93 20.53 -12.63
CA ALA A 160 0.82 20.11 -11.80
C ALA A 160 0.28 21.37 -11.13
N GLU A 161 -0.93 21.80 -11.49
CA GLU A 161 -1.62 22.80 -10.68
C GLU A 161 -1.68 22.24 -9.25
N PRO A 162 -1.41 23.07 -8.23
CA PRO A 162 -1.57 22.63 -6.86
C PRO A 162 -2.97 22.03 -6.72
N LEU A 163 -3.06 20.83 -6.15
CA LEU A 163 -4.34 20.25 -5.78
C LEU A 163 -5.15 21.34 -5.06
N PRO A 164 -6.45 21.52 -5.39
CA PRO A 164 -7.28 22.40 -4.58
C PRO A 164 -7.07 21.99 -3.11
N GLY A 165 -6.95 23.01 -2.24
CA GLY A 165 -6.78 22.81 -0.80
C GLY A 165 -7.84 21.87 -0.23
N PRO A 166 -7.73 21.48 1.06
CA PRO A 166 -8.62 20.51 1.68
C PRO A 166 -10.07 20.74 1.23
N VAL A 167 -10.66 19.75 0.57
CA VAL A 167 -12.09 19.79 0.24
C VAL A 167 -12.80 19.83 1.59
N GLU A 168 -13.32 20.99 1.95
CA GLU A 168 -14.13 21.14 3.16
C GLU A 168 -15.34 20.22 2.97
N LEU A 169 -15.36 19.11 3.71
CA LEU A 169 -16.53 18.24 3.74
C LEU A 169 -17.71 19.10 4.18
N PRO A 170 -18.88 19.00 3.51
CA PRO A 170 -20.09 19.65 4.00
C PRO A 170 -20.25 19.28 5.48
N GLN A 171 -20.40 20.30 6.33
CA GLN A 171 -20.65 20.06 7.75
C GLN A 171 -21.81 19.07 7.87
N ALA A 172 -21.67 18.10 8.78
CA ALA A 172 -22.74 17.16 9.07
C ALA A 172 -24.03 17.95 9.30
N ILE A 173 -25.09 17.61 8.56
CA ILE A 173 -26.42 18.15 8.83
C ILE A 173 -26.76 17.69 10.25
N GLU A 174 -26.76 18.62 11.20
CA GLU A 174 -27.24 18.33 12.55
C GLU A 174 -28.68 17.80 12.42
N PRO A 175 -29.05 16.73 13.15
CA PRO A 175 -30.40 16.20 13.07
C PRO A 175 -31.37 17.31 13.46
N GLU A 176 -32.25 17.68 12.53
CA GLU A 176 -33.34 18.61 12.78
C GLU A 176 -34.10 18.15 14.02
N ALA A 177 -34.11 18.99 15.06
CA ALA A 177 -34.79 18.66 16.30
C ALA A 177 -36.26 18.36 16.00
N LEU A 178 -36.72 17.19 16.42
CA LEU A 178 -38.13 16.82 16.31
C LEU A 178 -38.99 17.94 16.91
N PRO A 179 -40.05 18.40 16.22
CA PRO A 179 -40.89 19.47 16.73
C PRO A 179 -41.52 19.07 18.06
N ASP A 180 -41.59 20.04 18.99
CA ASP A 180 -42.18 19.88 20.31
C ASP A 180 -43.64 19.40 20.19
N PRO A 181 -44.02 18.27 20.82
CA PRO A 181 -45.39 17.76 20.78
C PRO A 181 -46.42 18.76 21.33
N ALA A 182 -46.01 19.80 22.06
CA ALA A 182 -46.90 20.85 22.56
C ALA A 182 -47.40 21.83 21.48
N THR A 183 -46.81 21.84 20.28
CA THR A 183 -47.19 22.73 19.16
C THR A 183 -48.11 22.09 18.12
N ALA A 184 -48.50 20.83 18.28
CA ALA A 184 -49.45 20.20 17.38
C ALA A 184 -50.85 20.83 17.55
N PRO A 185 -51.47 21.38 16.49
CA PRO A 185 -52.82 21.94 16.59
C PRO A 185 -53.83 20.83 16.89
N LEU A 186 -54.75 21.08 17.84
CA LEU A 186 -55.87 20.17 18.10
C LEU A 186 -56.67 19.95 16.82
N ALA A 187 -56.82 18.68 16.42
CA ALA A 187 -57.69 18.29 15.32
C ALA A 187 -59.12 18.77 15.60
N THR A 188 -59.65 19.64 14.73
CA THR A 188 -61.07 19.98 14.72
C THR A 188 -61.89 18.75 14.32
N PRO A 189 -62.98 18.42 15.05
CA PRO A 189 -63.82 17.30 14.71
C PRO A 189 -64.59 17.57 13.40
N PRO A 190 -64.94 16.52 12.63
CA PRO A 190 -65.63 16.69 11.37
C PRO A 190 -67.04 17.25 11.60
N SER A 191 -67.37 18.35 10.90
CA SER A 191 -68.75 18.79 10.75
C SER A 191 -69.46 17.84 9.78
N GLY A 192 -70.55 17.24 10.25
CA GLY A 192 -71.33 16.30 9.46
C GLY A 192 -72.05 16.95 8.29
N ASN A 193 -72.19 16.15 7.24
CA ASN A 193 -73.44 15.93 6.50
C ASN A 193 -73.38 14.57 5.81
#